data_AF-A0AAD0BXM9-F1
#
_entry.id   AF-A0AAD0BXM9-F1
#
_cell.length_a   1.000
_cell.length_b   1.000
_cell.length_c   1.000
_cell.angle_alpha   90.00
_cell.angle_beta   90.00
_cell.angle_gamma   90.00
#
_symmetry.space_group_name_H-M   'P 1'
#
loop_
_entity.id
_entity.type
_entity.pdbx_description
1 polymer ?
#
loop_
_entity_poly.entity_id
_entity_poly.type
_entity_poly.pdbx_seq_one_letter_code
_entity_poly.pdbx_strand_id
1 'polypeptide(L)'
;MAHDGSMMVSPRVLYIAAGAAVLVSVLAWAVEWSGMAYVCPYCRVQRTVIGVLGLLTLFARPGGLIVPWLSYTAGGFAFVVAAMQHFNGWKRISAGDFSFNDQWYIDPWLLSGCAMLILVAQLTLVQAACRRRRH
;
A
#
# COMPACT_ATOMS: atom_id res chain seq x y z
N MET A 1 -16.43 -15.61 27.56
CA MET A 1 -16.00 -16.34 26.36
C MET A 1 -15.21 -15.37 25.50
N ALA A 2 -13.89 -15.43 25.55
CA ALA A 2 -13.07 -14.66 24.61
C ALA A 2 -13.18 -15.37 23.26
N HIS A 3 -13.89 -14.75 22.31
CA HIS A 3 -13.74 -15.14 20.92
C HIS A 3 -12.29 -14.81 20.55
N ASP A 4 -11.43 -15.83 20.60
CA ASP A 4 -10.09 -15.81 19.99
C ASP A 4 -10.28 -15.81 18.46
N GLY A 5 -10.87 -14.74 17.94
CA GLY A 5 -10.97 -14.43 16.52
C GLY A 5 -9.63 -13.96 15.97
N SER A 6 -8.53 -14.59 16.39
CA SER A 6 -7.25 -14.38 15.75
C SER A 6 -7.38 -14.94 14.35
N MET A 7 -7.56 -14.05 13.36
CA MET A 7 -7.22 -14.39 11.98
C MET A 7 -5.73 -14.77 12.01
N MET A 8 -5.44 -16.05 12.19
CA MET A 8 -4.08 -16.57 12.21
C MET A 8 -3.54 -16.50 10.77
N VAL A 9 -3.08 -15.32 10.36
CA VAL A 9 -2.34 -15.16 9.11
C VAL A 9 -1.09 -16.03 9.24
N SER A 10 -1.02 -17.11 8.47
CA SER A 10 0.15 -17.98 8.45
C SER A 10 1.43 -17.17 8.19
N PRO A 11 2.56 -17.46 8.86
CA PRO A 11 3.84 -16.81 8.56
C PRO A 11 4.16 -16.83 7.06
N ARG A 12 3.85 -17.93 6.35
CA ARG A 12 4.09 -18.05 4.91
C ARG A 12 3.31 -17.00 4.13
N VAL A 13 2.01 -16.83 4.43
CA VAL A 13 1.15 -15.84 3.76
C VAL A 13 1.65 -14.43 4.02
N LEU A 14 2.07 -14.14 5.25
CA LEU A 14 2.63 -12.84 5.61
C LEU A 14 3.89 -12.52 4.78
N TYR A 15 4.84 -13.45 4.70
CA TYR A 15 6.08 -13.25 3.93
C TYR A 15 5.82 -13.16 2.42
N ILE A 16 4.89 -13.96 1.88
CA ILE A 16 4.49 -13.88 0.48
C ILE A 16 3.87 -12.51 0.18
N ALA A 17 2.93 -12.04 1.00
CA ALA A 17 2.29 -10.74 0.80
C ALA A 17 3.29 -9.58 0.91
N ALA A 18 4.20 -9.65 1.90
CA ALA A 18 5.25 -8.65 2.09
C ALA A 18 6.23 -8.63 0.89
N GLY A 19 6.69 -9.79 0.44
CA GLY A 19 7.56 -9.92 -0.74
C GLY A 19 6.86 -9.45 -2.02
N ALA A 20 5.59 -9.79 -2.21
CA ALA A 20 4.80 -9.33 -3.33
C ALA A 20 4.66 -7.80 -3.35
N ALA A 21 4.45 -7.16 -2.20
CA ALA A 21 4.38 -5.70 -2.13
C ALA A 21 5.71 -5.03 -2.48
N VAL A 22 6.84 -5.59 -2.03
CA VAL A 22 8.18 -5.12 -2.44
C VAL A 22 8.35 -5.28 -3.95
N LEU A 23 7.98 -6.42 -4.51
CA LEU A 23 8.05 -6.67 -5.95
C LEU A 23 7.21 -5.66 -6.74
N VAL A 24 5.96 -5.41 -6.33
CA VAL A 24 5.08 -4.41 -6.96
C VAL A 24 5.72 -3.01 -6.93
N SER A 25 6.32 -2.61 -5.81
CA SER A 25 7.02 -1.33 -5.68
C SER A 25 8.19 -1.22 -6.66
N VAL A 26 9.03 -2.26 -6.74
CA VAL A 26 10.20 -2.30 -7.64
C VAL A 26 9.76 -2.27 -9.10
N LEU A 27 8.75 -3.05 -9.47
CA LEU A 27 8.20 -3.05 -10.83
C LEU A 27 7.61 -1.67 -11.19
N ALA A 28 6.87 -1.03 -10.28
CA ALA A 28 6.31 0.30 -10.50
C ALA A 28 7.39 1.38 -10.66
N TRP A 29 8.52 1.27 -9.95
CA TRP A 29 9.68 2.13 -10.16
C TRP A 29 10.38 1.87 -11.49
N ALA A 30 10.57 0.61 -11.86
CA ALA A 30 11.17 0.22 -13.13
C ALA A 30 10.35 0.74 -14.32
N VAL A 31 9.02 0.68 -14.25
CA VAL A 31 8.12 1.21 -15.28
C VAL A 31 8.28 2.73 -15.43
N GLU A 32 8.36 3.50 -14.36
CA GLU A 32 8.62 4.95 -14.51
C GLU A 32 10.03 5.22 -15.05
N TRP A 33 11.06 4.52 -14.57
CA TRP A 33 12.43 4.73 -15.05
C TRP A 33 12.62 4.35 -16.52
N SER A 34 11.84 3.41 -17.03
CA SER A 34 11.81 3.07 -18.45
C SER A 34 11.14 4.14 -19.33
N GLY A 35 10.54 5.17 -18.75
CA GLY A 35 9.77 6.20 -19.46
C GLY A 35 8.39 5.75 -19.92
N MET A 36 7.98 4.51 -19.62
CA MET A 36 6.66 3.99 -19.98
C MET A 36 5.51 4.57 -19.13
N ALA A 37 5.82 5.09 -17.95
CA ALA A 37 4.85 5.83 -17.13
C ALA A 37 5.27 7.28 -16.94
N TYR A 38 4.27 8.17 -16.94
CA TYR A 38 4.47 9.59 -16.67
C TYR A 38 4.91 9.83 -15.23
N VAL A 39 5.63 10.94 -15.01
CA VAL A 39 6.11 11.31 -13.68
C VAL A 39 4.95 11.84 -12.84
N CYS A 40 4.63 11.12 -11.77
CA CYS A 40 3.50 11.42 -10.90
C CYS A 40 3.97 11.53 -9.44
N PRO A 41 3.87 12.72 -8.80
CA PRO A 41 4.33 12.91 -7.41
C PRO A 41 3.51 12.06 -6.42
N TYR A 42 2.19 11.96 -6.62
CA TYR A 42 1.33 11.09 -5.81
C TYR A 42 1.74 9.62 -5.91
N CYS A 43 1.98 9.15 -7.14
CA CYS A 43 2.33 7.77 -7.43
C CYS A 43 3.72 7.42 -6.89
N ARG A 44 4.67 8.36 -6.94
CA ARG A 44 6.02 8.25 -6.33
C ARG A 44 5.93 7.97 -4.83
N VAL A 45 5.10 8.71 -4.10
CA VAL A 45 4.89 8.46 -2.68
C VAL A 45 4.26 7.09 -2.46
N GLN A 46 3.19 6.76 -3.19
CA GLN A 46 2.47 5.50 -3.03
C GLN A 46 3.37 4.29 -3.26
N ARG A 47 4.05 4.21 -4.40
CA ARG A 47 4.91 3.05 -4.71
C ARG A 47 6.08 2.92 -3.75
N THR A 48 6.66 4.04 -3.29
CA THR A 48 7.76 4.02 -2.32
C THR A 48 7.28 3.47 -0.99
N VAL A 49 6.15 3.97 -0.48
CA VAL A 49 5.62 3.54 0.81
C VAL A 49 5.11 2.10 0.75
N ILE A 50 4.51 1.65 -0.36
CA ILE A 50 4.16 0.23 -0.55
C ILE A 50 5.41 -0.66 -0.40
N GLY A 51 6.53 -0.28 -1.02
CA GLY A 51 7.79 -1.00 -0.88
C GLY A 51 8.34 -0.99 0.55
N VAL A 52 8.36 0.19 1.18
CA VAL A 52 8.83 0.35 2.58
C VAL A 52 7.98 -0.46 3.55
N LEU A 53 6.64 -0.43 3.43
CA LEU A 53 5.75 -1.23 4.27
C LEU A 53 5.96 -2.73 4.02
N GLY A 54 6.23 -3.14 2.78
CA GLY A 54 6.59 -4.52 2.46
C GLY A 54 7.85 -4.96 3.21
N LEU A 55 8.91 -4.16 3.15
CA LEU A 55 10.15 -4.41 3.88
C LEU A 55 9.92 -4.44 5.40
N LEU A 56 9.22 -3.46 5.96
CA LEU A 56 8.89 -3.41 7.39
C LEU A 56 8.12 -4.65 7.84
N THR A 57 7.21 -5.15 7.00
CA THR A 57 6.44 -6.38 7.27
C THR A 57 7.35 -7.63 7.31
N LEU A 58 8.36 -7.72 6.44
CA LEU A 58 9.35 -8.82 6.48
C LEU A 58 10.13 -8.85 7.81
N PHE A 59 10.33 -7.70 8.44
CA PHE A 59 11.03 -7.57 9.73
C PHE A 59 10.08 -7.49 10.93
N ALA A 60 8.77 -7.68 10.75
CA ALA A 60 7.81 -7.57 11.82
C ALA A 60 8.01 -8.66 12.88
N ARG A 61 8.37 -8.24 14.10
CA ARG A 61 8.55 -9.12 15.26
C ARG A 61 7.43 -8.90 16.27
N PRO A 62 6.89 -9.98 16.87
CA PRO A 62 6.01 -9.88 18.03
C PRO A 62 6.58 -8.98 19.13
N GLY A 63 5.79 -8.02 19.62
CA GLY A 63 6.16 -7.16 20.74
C GLY A 63 7.11 -5.99 20.43
N GLY A 64 7.54 -5.82 19.18
CA GLY A 64 8.34 -4.66 18.77
C GLY A 64 7.48 -3.41 18.51
N LEU A 65 7.94 -2.23 18.96
CA LEU A 65 7.24 -0.95 18.77
C LEU A 65 7.63 -0.22 17.46
N ILE A 66 8.88 -0.37 17.02
CA ILE A 66 9.44 0.42 15.92
C ILE A 66 8.74 0.13 14.58
N VAL A 67 8.58 -1.15 14.23
CA VAL A 67 7.94 -1.58 12.98
C VAL A 67 6.49 -1.08 12.87
N PRO A 68 5.59 -1.28 13.86
CA PRO A 68 4.24 -0.76 13.76
C PRO A 68 4.22 0.77 13.77
N TRP A 69 5.05 1.44 14.57
CA TRP A 69 5.13 2.90 14.57
C TRP A 69 5.51 3.47 13.19
N LEU A 70 6.62 3.00 12.60
CA LEU A 70 7.04 3.41 11.24
C LEU A 70 5.97 3.09 10.20
N SER A 71 5.36 1.91 10.30
CA SER A 71 4.33 1.47 9.35
C SER A 71 3.10 2.39 9.40
N TYR A 72 2.62 2.73 10.59
CA TYR A 72 1.46 3.62 10.72
C TYR A 72 1.76 5.04 10.27
N THR A 73 2.95 5.58 10.58
CA THR A 73 3.33 6.93 10.14
C THR A 73 3.45 7.00 8.61
N ALA A 74 4.23 6.10 8.00
CA ALA A 74 4.44 6.10 6.56
C ALA A 74 3.16 5.72 5.80
N GLY A 75 2.48 4.65 6.24
CA GLY A 75 1.26 4.16 5.61
C GLY A 75 0.10 5.13 5.74
N GLY A 76 -0.05 5.81 6.88
CA GLY A 76 -1.05 6.87 7.06
C GLY A 76 -0.83 8.03 6.09
N PHE A 77 0.41 8.51 5.97
CA PHE A 77 0.75 9.56 5.00
C PHE A 77 0.46 9.13 3.55
N ALA A 78 0.93 7.95 3.14
CA ALA A 78 0.69 7.46 1.78
C ALA A 78 -0.79 7.23 1.49
N PHE A 79 -1.57 6.77 2.46
CA PHE A 79 -3.00 6.59 2.30
C PHE A 79 -3.70 7.93 2.05
N VAL A 80 -3.35 8.98 2.79
CA VAL A 80 -3.88 10.35 2.54
C VAL A 80 -3.51 10.83 1.14
N VAL A 81 -2.26 10.63 0.72
CA VAL A 81 -1.80 11.00 -0.64
C VAL A 81 -2.58 10.23 -1.71
N ALA A 82 -2.81 8.94 -1.53
CA ALA A 82 -3.60 8.11 -2.45
C ALA A 82 -5.07 8.52 -2.46
N ALA A 83 -5.68 8.75 -1.30
CA ALA A 83 -7.05 9.23 -1.17
C ALA A 83 -7.24 10.59 -1.84
N MET A 84 -6.27 11.50 -1.71
CA MET A 84 -6.32 12.80 -2.37
C MET A 84 -6.24 12.69 -3.89
N GLN A 85 -5.37 11.82 -4.43
CA GLN A 85 -5.31 11.54 -5.87
C GLN A 85 -6.63 10.92 -6.37
N HIS A 86 -7.15 9.93 -5.65
CA HIS A 86 -8.39 9.25 -6.02
C HIS A 86 -9.58 10.21 -5.96
N PHE A 87 -9.66 11.05 -4.93
CA PHE A 87 -10.70 12.07 -4.80
C PHE A 87 -10.61 13.15 -5.87
N ASN A 88 -9.40 13.52 -6.32
CA ASN A 88 -9.24 14.41 -7.48
C ASN A 88 -9.85 13.83 -8.75
N GLY A 89 -9.77 12.51 -8.96
CA GLY A 89 -10.48 11.85 -10.06
C GLY A 89 -12.00 11.90 -9.87
N TRP A 90 -12.51 11.64 -8.67
CA TRP A 90 -13.94 11.79 -8.36
C TRP A 90 -14.45 13.21 -8.61
N LYS A 91 -13.68 14.24 -8.24
CA LYS A 91 -14.03 15.64 -8.54
C LYS A 91 -14.19 15.88 -10.04
N ARG A 92 -13.30 15.31 -10.87
CA ARG A 92 -13.40 15.41 -12.33
C ARG A 92 -14.63 14.68 -12.86
N ILE A 93 -14.95 13.51 -12.31
CA ILE A 93 -16.16 12.75 -12.66
C ILE A 93 -17.41 13.58 -12.36
N SER A 94 -17.48 14.18 -11.16
CA SER A 94 -18.61 15.03 -10.76
C SER A 94 -18.72 16.31 -11.59
N ALA A 95 -17.60 16.85 -12.09
CA ALA A 95 -17.59 18.02 -12.97
C ALA A 95 -17.97 17.71 -14.42
N GLY A 96 -18.04 16.43 -14.83
CA GLY A 96 -18.26 16.03 -16.22
C GLY A 96 -17.01 16.08 -17.11
N ASP A 97 -15.85 16.47 -16.57
CA ASP A 97 -14.57 16.62 -17.29
C ASP A 97 -13.65 15.38 -17.13
N PHE A 98 -14.23 14.23 -16.82
CA PHE A 98 -13.49 12.99 -16.67
C PHE A 98 -13.31 12.28 -18.00
N SER A 99 -12.05 12.02 -18.33
CA SER A 99 -11.66 11.11 -19.41
C SER A 99 -10.56 10.21 -18.85
N PHE A 100 -10.64 8.93 -19.16
CA PHE A 100 -9.50 8.04 -18.95
C PHE A 100 -8.33 8.49 -19.82
N ASN A 101 -7.11 8.24 -19.37
CA ASN A 101 -5.94 8.29 -20.25
C ASN A 101 -6.09 7.30 -21.42
N ASP A 102 -5.41 7.57 -22.55
CA ASP A 102 -5.33 6.68 -23.72
C ASP A 102 -4.96 5.24 -23.31
N GLN A 103 -4.06 5.12 -22.33
CA GLN A 103 -3.74 3.89 -21.63
C GLN A 103 -4.49 3.84 -20.30
N TRP A 104 -5.75 3.40 -20.33
CA TRP A 104 -6.64 3.37 -19.15
C TRP A 104 -6.05 2.62 -17.94
N TYR A 105 -5.18 1.62 -18.17
CA TYR A 105 -4.58 0.80 -17.11
C TYR A 105 -3.49 1.52 -16.31
N ILE A 106 -2.95 2.64 -16.81
CA ILE A 106 -2.06 3.54 -16.05
C ILE A 106 -2.78 4.80 -15.58
N ASP A 107 -4.12 4.79 -15.59
CA ASP A 107 -4.88 5.96 -15.18
C ASP A 107 -4.68 6.29 -13.69
N PRO A 108 -4.38 7.56 -13.35
CA PRO A 108 -4.13 7.97 -11.97
C PRO A 108 -5.28 7.68 -11.00
N TRP A 109 -6.53 7.74 -11.43
CA TRP A 109 -7.69 7.47 -10.57
C TRP A 109 -7.79 5.98 -10.23
N LEU A 110 -7.55 5.11 -11.22
CA LEU A 110 -7.57 3.67 -11.05
C LEU A 110 -6.40 3.21 -10.15
N LEU A 111 -5.17 3.64 -10.47
CA LEU A 111 -3.97 3.24 -9.74
C LEU A 111 -4.01 3.70 -8.28
N SER A 112 -4.50 4.92 -8.00
CA SER A 112 -4.64 5.41 -6.62
C SER A 112 -5.66 4.61 -5.81
N GLY A 113 -6.76 4.15 -6.42
CA GLY A 113 -7.70 3.23 -5.78
C GLY A 113 -7.05 1.89 -5.41
N CYS A 114 -6.30 1.29 -6.33
CA CYS A 114 -5.53 0.07 -6.06
C CYS A 114 -4.49 0.29 -4.95
N ALA A 115 -3.77 1.43 -4.98
CA ALA A 115 -2.79 1.76 -3.96
C ALA A 115 -3.41 1.89 -2.57
N MET A 116 -4.59 2.50 -2.43
CA MET A 116 -5.31 2.57 -1.15
C MET A 116 -5.60 1.19 -0.57
N LEU A 117 -6.09 0.26 -1.41
CA LEU A 117 -6.37 -1.11 -0.98
C LEU A 117 -5.10 -1.84 -0.53
N ILE A 118 -4.01 -1.70 -1.28
CA ILE A 118 -2.70 -2.28 -0.92
C ILE A 118 -2.20 -1.71 0.40
N LEU A 119 -2.25 -0.38 0.60
CA LEU A 119 -1.79 0.27 1.82
C LEU A 119 -2.58 -0.19 3.06
N VAL A 120 -3.91 -0.29 2.95
CA VAL A 120 -4.75 -0.81 4.04
C VAL A 120 -4.43 -2.28 4.33
N ALA A 121 -4.29 -3.10 3.29
CA ALA A 121 -3.90 -4.51 3.45
C ALA A 121 -2.54 -4.64 4.15
N GLN A 122 -1.54 -3.82 3.79
CA GLN A 122 -0.23 -3.85 4.44
C GLN A 122 -0.30 -3.41 5.91
N LEU A 123 -1.04 -2.35 6.23
CA LEU A 123 -1.20 -1.89 7.62
C LEU A 123 -1.88 -2.95 8.50
N THR A 124 -2.89 -3.63 7.98
CA THR A 124 -3.56 -4.73 8.70
C THR A 124 -2.63 -5.94 8.90
N LEU A 125 -1.83 -6.30 7.88
CA LEU A 125 -0.85 -7.38 7.97
C LEU A 125 0.28 -7.08 8.95
N VAL A 126 0.83 -5.87 8.95
CA VAL A 126 1.84 -5.44 9.94
C VAL A 126 1.28 -5.55 11.35
N GLN A 127 0.05 -5.07 11.56
CA GLN A 127 -0.58 -5.14 12.88
C GLN A 127 -0.78 -6.58 13.34
N ALA A 128 -1.25 -7.46 12.45
CA ALA A 128 -1.42 -8.88 12.72
C ALA A 128 -0.08 -9.57 13.05
N ALA A 129 1.01 -9.17 12.38
CA ALA A 129 2.34 -9.70 12.62
C ALA A 129 2.91 -9.25 13.99
N CYS A 130 2.76 -7.97 14.35
CA CYS A 130 3.30 -7.41 15.57
C CYS A 130 2.50 -7.74 16.84
N ARG A 131 1.18 -7.94 16.73
CA ARG A 131 0.30 -8.32 17.86
C ARG A 131 0.28 -9.81 18.18
N ARG A 132 0.94 -10.65 17.39
CA ARG A 132 0.96 -12.10 17.61
C ARG A 132 1.57 -12.39 18.99
N ARG A 133 0.75 -12.79 19.98
CA ARG A 133 1.24 -13.12 21.32
C ARG A 133 2.20 -14.30 21.21
N ARG A 134 3.40 -14.19 21.79
CA ARG A 134 4.24 -15.35 22.10
C ARG A 134 3.60 -16.00 23.32
N HIS A 135 3.00 -17.18 23.13
CA HIS A 135 2.65 -18.08 24.23
C HIS A 135 3.92 -18.69 24.79
#